data_AF-A0A2K3P6G7-F1
#
_entry.id   AF-A0A2K3P6G7-F1
#
_cell.length_a   1.000
_cell.length_b   1.000
_cell.length_c   1.000
_cell.angle_alpha   90.00
_cell.angle_beta   90.00
_cell.angle_gamma   90.00
#
_symmetry.space_group_name_H-M   'P 1'
#
loop_
_entity.id
_entity.type
_entity.pdbx_description
1 polymer ?
#
loop_
_entity_poly.entity_id
_entity_poly.type
_entity_poly.pdbx_seq_one_letter_code
_entity_poly.pdbx_strand_id
1 'polypeptide(L)'
;MVSLGDFIYIIGGQVCYKEKVHVNDDSAEFLDEGIKVVPNVLRYNIRTNQWFNCAPLGVARYDFACTVCDNKIYVACGKSKVASARGISSAELYDPDLDTWTTLPNLHILRYKCIGVTWKGKVYIVGGFAERENSDMTMPSIVERSSAEVLDTQARKWELITGMWQLDVPPNQIVAVNDTLFSSGDCLNAWKGHVEAYDGQFWNEVDGSRKRSLSTLEYNYENWPLNQRLYLTMAPIGNKLFFLAGYRVGDGEPARTTSVVHVFDTSATVDAWKSFEPMELEGERELCSHCCVVQLSSP
;
A
#
# COMPACT_ATOMS: atom_id res chain seq x y z
N MET A 1 -1.70 -7.02 2.00
CA MET A 1 -2.86 -7.72 1.41
C MET A 1 -2.65 -7.82 -0.08
N VAL A 2 -2.92 -8.96 -0.70
CA VAL A 2 -2.85 -9.18 -2.16
C VAL A 2 -3.95 -10.14 -2.59
N SER A 3 -4.27 -10.16 -3.88
CA SER A 3 -5.19 -11.12 -4.48
C SER A 3 -4.45 -12.05 -5.44
N LEU A 4 -4.85 -13.31 -5.47
CA LEU A 4 -4.32 -14.31 -6.40
C LEU A 4 -5.40 -15.37 -6.65
N GLY A 5 -5.81 -15.52 -7.92
CA GLY A 5 -6.97 -16.34 -8.27
C GLY A 5 -8.25 -15.85 -7.57
N ASP A 6 -9.05 -16.80 -7.07
CA ASP A 6 -10.27 -16.54 -6.28
C ASP A 6 -9.98 -16.24 -4.80
N PHE A 7 -8.74 -15.89 -4.44
CA PHE A 7 -8.35 -15.67 -3.04
C PHE A 7 -7.82 -14.27 -2.78
N ILE A 8 -8.20 -13.71 -1.63
CA ILE A 8 -7.56 -12.55 -1.02
C ILE A 8 -6.68 -13.05 0.12
N TYR A 9 -5.41 -12.64 0.14
CA TYR A 9 -4.44 -12.97 1.17
C TYR A 9 -4.19 -11.78 2.10
N ILE A 10 -4.36 -12.03 3.39
CA ILE A 10 -3.96 -11.14 4.49
C ILE A 10 -2.69 -11.73 5.10
N ILE A 11 -1.61 -10.95 5.11
CA ILE A 11 -0.26 -11.44 5.36
C ILE A 11 0.39 -10.56 6.42
N GLY A 12 0.83 -11.18 7.52
CA GLY A 12 1.57 -10.52 8.58
C GLY A 12 0.85 -9.31 9.20
N GLY A 13 1.61 -8.27 9.50
CA GLY A 13 1.11 -7.02 10.06
C GLY A 13 1.32 -6.90 11.57
N GLN A 14 0.67 -5.89 12.15
CA GLN A 14 0.65 -5.64 13.59
C GLN A 14 -0.76 -5.89 14.12
N VAL A 15 -0.83 -6.52 15.28
CA VAL A 15 -2.06 -6.66 16.06
C VAL A 15 -1.89 -5.83 17.33
N CYS A 16 -2.90 -5.05 17.67
CA CYS A 16 -2.98 -4.29 18.92
C CYS A 16 -4.42 -4.39 19.47
N TYR A 17 -4.57 -4.10 20.75
CA TYR A 17 -5.87 -3.95 21.41
C TYR A 17 -6.04 -2.48 21.77
N LYS A 18 -7.18 -1.89 21.42
CA LYS A 18 -7.49 -0.53 21.81
C LYS A 18 -8.19 -0.55 23.16
N GLU A 19 -7.55 0.01 24.17
CA GLU A 19 -8.16 0.23 25.47
C GLU A 19 -8.67 1.68 25.57
N LYS A 20 -9.93 1.84 25.98
CA LYS A 20 -10.54 3.15 26.19
C LYS A 20 -10.10 3.69 27.55
N VAL A 21 -9.24 4.70 27.53
CA VAL A 21 -8.79 5.39 28.74
C VAL A 21 -9.57 6.68 28.90
N HIS A 22 -10.22 6.85 30.05
CA HIS A 22 -10.88 8.11 30.39
C HIS A 22 -9.85 9.06 30.97
N VAL A 23 -9.49 10.10 30.21
CA VAL A 23 -8.54 11.11 30.65
C VAL A 23 -9.26 12.24 31.41
N ASN A 24 -10.52 12.55 31.03
CA ASN A 24 -11.45 13.48 31.70
C ASN A 24 -12.92 13.14 31.35
N ASP A 25 -13.90 13.80 32.01
CA ASP A 25 -15.35 13.56 31.86
C ASP A 25 -15.87 13.72 30.41
N ASP A 26 -15.17 14.49 29.56
CA ASP A 26 -15.60 14.81 28.18
C ASP A 26 -14.69 14.25 27.06
N SER A 27 -13.63 13.51 27.38
CA SER A 27 -12.69 13.00 26.37
C SER A 27 -12.14 11.62 26.71
N ALA A 28 -12.49 10.65 25.88
CA ALA A 28 -11.88 9.33 25.90
C ALA A 28 -10.75 9.25 24.86
N GLU A 29 -9.56 8.84 25.30
CA GLU A 29 -8.48 8.47 24.40
C GLU A 29 -8.44 6.94 24.28
N PHE A 30 -8.03 6.45 23.10
CA PHE A 30 -7.75 5.04 22.89
C PHE A 30 -6.25 4.84 22.84
N LEU A 31 -5.72 4.00 23.73
CA LEU A 31 -4.33 3.59 23.71
C LEU A 31 -4.19 2.21 23.07
N ASP A 32 -3.20 2.07 22.19
CA ASP A 32 -2.84 0.77 21.60
C ASP A 32 -1.99 -0.04 22.59
N GLU A 33 -2.57 -1.11 23.13
CA GLU A 33 -1.90 -2.06 24.00
C GLU A 33 -1.58 -3.38 23.29
N GLY A 34 -0.61 -4.12 23.83
CA GLY A 34 -0.29 -5.47 23.35
C GLY A 34 0.22 -5.54 21.91
N ILE A 35 0.79 -4.45 21.38
CA ILE A 35 1.23 -4.37 19.98
C ILE A 35 2.23 -5.48 19.68
N LYS A 36 1.87 -6.37 18.74
CA LYS A 36 2.67 -7.50 18.32
C LYS A 36 2.76 -7.58 16.80
N VAL A 37 3.97 -7.81 16.29
CA VAL A 37 4.16 -8.17 14.88
C VAL A 37 3.84 -9.66 14.72
N VAL A 38 2.93 -9.98 13.81
CA VAL A 38 2.44 -11.36 13.62
C VAL A 38 2.93 -11.95 12.29
N PRO A 39 3.21 -13.26 12.23
CA PRO A 39 3.57 -13.95 11.00
C PRO A 39 2.36 -14.57 10.28
N ASN A 40 1.15 -14.42 10.84
CA ASN A 40 -0.05 -15.10 10.38
C ASN A 40 -0.37 -14.77 8.92
N VAL A 41 -0.85 -15.77 8.20
CA VAL A 41 -1.33 -15.64 6.83
C VAL A 41 -2.71 -16.27 6.75
N LEU A 42 -3.68 -15.47 6.31
CA LEU A 42 -5.05 -15.89 6.06
C LEU A 42 -5.34 -15.73 4.59
N ARG A 43 -6.10 -16.66 4.00
CA ARG A 43 -6.71 -16.47 2.69
C ARG A 43 -8.23 -16.57 2.77
N TYR A 44 -8.90 -15.69 2.05
CA TYR A 44 -10.35 -15.66 1.91
C TYR A 44 -10.74 -16.08 0.50
N ASN A 45 -11.51 -17.16 0.38
CA ASN A 45 -12.09 -17.58 -0.89
C ASN A 45 -13.36 -16.77 -1.16
N ILE A 46 -13.32 -15.95 -2.22
CA ILE A 46 -14.42 -15.07 -2.60
C ILE A 46 -15.63 -15.81 -3.20
N ARG A 47 -15.45 -17.05 -3.68
CA ARG A 47 -16.53 -17.88 -4.25
C ARG A 47 -17.30 -18.62 -3.15
N THR A 48 -16.59 -19.16 -2.16
CA THR A 48 -17.20 -19.95 -1.09
C THR A 48 -17.48 -19.14 0.17
N ASN A 49 -17.03 -17.88 0.24
CA ASN A 49 -17.14 -17.02 1.42
C ASN A 49 -16.52 -17.66 2.66
N GLN A 50 -15.32 -18.23 2.53
CA GLN A 50 -14.64 -18.96 3.59
C GLN A 50 -13.21 -18.46 3.81
N TRP A 51 -12.80 -18.44 5.08
CA TRP A 51 -11.44 -18.14 5.51
C TRP A 51 -10.64 -19.42 5.76
N PHE A 52 -9.37 -19.39 5.40
CA PHE A 52 -8.42 -20.47 5.63
C PHE A 52 -7.12 -19.92 6.21
N ASN A 53 -6.53 -20.66 7.15
CA ASN A 53 -5.15 -20.43 7.55
C ASN A 53 -4.20 -20.95 6.46
N CYS A 54 -3.09 -20.27 6.27
CA CYS A 54 -1.98 -20.69 5.41
C CYS A 54 -0.72 -20.86 6.27
N ALA A 55 0.36 -21.39 5.68
CA ALA A 55 1.66 -21.38 6.30
C ALA A 55 2.05 -19.95 6.73
N PRO A 56 2.53 -19.77 7.98
CA PRO A 56 2.94 -18.46 8.47
C PRO A 56 4.26 -18.04 7.83
N LEU A 57 4.51 -16.74 7.80
CA LEU A 57 5.82 -16.18 7.45
C LEU A 57 6.92 -16.75 8.35
N GLY A 58 8.09 -17.01 7.80
CA GLY A 58 9.29 -17.34 8.57
C GLY A 58 9.76 -16.14 9.41
N VAL A 59 9.58 -14.92 8.90
CA VAL A 59 9.84 -13.68 9.65
C VAL A 59 8.58 -12.82 9.69
N ALA A 60 8.01 -12.67 10.89
CA ALA A 60 6.93 -11.73 11.15
C ALA A 60 7.33 -10.31 10.73
N ARG A 61 6.46 -9.62 9.99
CA ARG A 61 6.76 -8.30 9.41
C ARG A 61 5.52 -7.43 9.27
N TYR A 62 5.72 -6.11 9.35
CA TYR A 62 4.75 -5.06 8.99
C TYR A 62 5.47 -3.95 8.21
N ASP A 63 4.73 -3.03 7.58
CA ASP A 63 5.29 -1.99 6.68
C ASP A 63 6.21 -2.55 5.58
N PHE A 64 5.93 -3.77 5.12
CA PHE A 64 6.73 -4.50 4.15
C PHE A 64 6.14 -4.38 2.74
N ALA A 65 6.99 -4.58 1.73
CA ALA A 65 6.57 -4.65 0.35
C ALA A 65 5.94 -6.01 0.04
N CYS A 66 4.84 -6.03 -0.71
CA CYS A 66 4.12 -7.25 -1.08
C CYS A 66 3.61 -7.15 -2.52
N THR A 67 3.81 -8.18 -3.33
CA THR A 67 3.31 -8.24 -4.72
C THR A 67 3.17 -9.68 -5.21
N VAL A 68 2.50 -9.85 -6.35
CA VAL A 68 2.28 -11.14 -6.99
C VAL A 68 2.98 -11.17 -8.34
N CYS A 69 3.85 -12.15 -8.54
CA CYS A 69 4.54 -12.41 -9.80
C CYS A 69 4.50 -13.91 -10.08
N ASP A 70 4.24 -14.31 -11.32
CA ASP A 70 4.22 -15.71 -11.76
C ASP A 70 3.42 -16.65 -10.83
N ASN A 71 2.20 -16.22 -10.44
CA ASN A 71 1.31 -16.93 -9.52
C ASN A 71 1.90 -17.24 -8.13
N LYS A 72 2.89 -16.47 -7.69
CA LYS A 72 3.46 -16.56 -6.35
C LYS A 72 3.43 -15.21 -5.66
N ILE A 73 3.38 -15.22 -4.34
CA ILE A 73 3.36 -14.00 -3.54
C ILE A 73 4.75 -13.74 -3.02
N TYR A 74 5.26 -12.53 -3.23
CA TYR A 74 6.56 -12.09 -2.77
C TYR A 74 6.36 -11.07 -1.66
N VAL A 75 7.08 -11.25 -0.57
CA VAL A 75 7.18 -10.26 0.51
C VAL A 75 8.64 -9.90 0.73
N ALA A 76 8.93 -8.63 0.96
CA ALA A 76 10.28 -8.18 1.22
C ALA A 76 10.30 -7.03 2.21
N CYS A 77 11.39 -6.96 2.97
CA CYS A 77 11.65 -5.87 3.89
C CYS A 77 10.54 -5.69 4.94
N GLY A 78 10.39 -4.47 5.46
CA GLY A 78 9.48 -4.10 6.54
C GLY A 78 10.17 -4.07 7.89
N LYS A 79 9.38 -4.23 8.95
CA LYS A 79 9.85 -4.24 10.34
C LYS A 79 9.39 -5.50 11.04
N SER A 80 10.29 -6.16 11.76
CA SER A 80 9.98 -7.39 12.51
C SER A 80 9.74 -7.18 14.00
N LYS A 81 10.06 -5.99 14.53
CA LYS A 81 9.89 -5.63 15.95
C LYS A 81 9.31 -4.23 16.07
N VAL A 82 8.32 -4.07 16.94
CA VAL A 82 7.59 -2.80 17.15
C VAL A 82 8.52 -1.68 17.61
N ALA A 83 9.36 -1.96 18.61
CA ALA A 83 10.27 -0.97 19.23
C ALA A 83 11.51 -0.62 18.39
N SER A 84 11.76 -1.33 17.28
CA SER A 84 12.90 -1.04 16.42
C SER A 84 12.55 0.09 15.47
N ALA A 85 13.39 1.11 15.32
CA ALA A 85 13.27 2.06 14.20
C ALA A 85 13.88 1.51 12.89
N ARG A 86 14.57 0.36 12.96
CA ARG A 86 15.29 -0.25 11.85
C ARG A 86 14.42 -1.27 11.11
N GLY A 87 14.46 -1.22 9.78
CA GLY A 87 13.85 -2.21 8.90
C GLY A 87 14.66 -3.51 8.80
N ILE A 88 14.18 -4.43 7.98
CA ILE A 88 14.86 -5.69 7.62
C ILE A 88 15.11 -5.78 6.11
N SER A 89 16.08 -6.60 5.72
CA SER A 89 16.44 -6.87 4.32
C SER A 89 15.93 -8.23 3.81
N SER A 90 15.34 -9.06 4.68
CA SER A 90 14.90 -10.40 4.29
C SER A 90 13.68 -10.37 3.38
N ALA A 91 13.61 -11.35 2.48
CA ALA A 91 12.50 -11.56 1.57
C ALA A 91 12.07 -13.02 1.56
N GLU A 92 10.79 -13.26 1.31
CA GLU A 92 10.18 -14.58 1.29
C GLU A 92 9.21 -14.69 0.10
N LEU A 93 9.15 -15.89 -0.46
CA LEU A 93 8.27 -16.29 -1.55
C LEU A 93 7.25 -17.28 -1.01
N TYR A 94 5.96 -17.03 -1.19
CA TYR A 94 4.91 -17.99 -0.91
C TYR A 94 4.43 -18.68 -2.18
N ASP A 95 4.44 -20.00 -2.13
CA ASP A 95 3.85 -20.87 -3.12
C ASP A 95 2.46 -21.33 -2.65
N PRO A 96 1.36 -20.85 -3.26
CA PRO A 96 0.00 -21.21 -2.84
C PRO A 96 -0.38 -22.66 -3.14
N ASP A 97 0.31 -23.31 -4.08
CA ASP A 97 0.05 -24.72 -4.45
C ASP A 97 0.63 -25.68 -3.41
N LEU A 98 1.76 -25.28 -2.81
CA LEU A 98 2.45 -26.04 -1.77
C LEU A 98 2.08 -25.60 -0.36
N ASP A 99 1.44 -24.44 -0.21
CA ASP A 99 1.24 -23.75 1.06
C ASP A 99 2.55 -23.62 1.86
N THR A 100 3.61 -23.11 1.21
CA THR A 100 4.93 -22.97 1.84
C THR A 100 5.58 -21.63 1.51
N TRP A 101 6.33 -21.11 2.50
CA TRP A 101 7.23 -19.98 2.31
C TRP A 101 8.66 -20.46 2.06
N THR A 102 9.32 -19.88 1.08
CA THR A 102 10.74 -20.08 0.78
C THR A 102 11.51 -18.79 1.00
N THR A 103 12.59 -18.86 1.78
CA THR A 103 13.49 -17.72 1.97
C THR A 103 14.17 -17.36 0.64
N LEU A 104 14.13 -16.07 0.30
CA LEU A 104 14.88 -15.49 -0.80
C LEU A 104 16.18 -14.86 -0.28
N PRO A 105 17.17 -14.60 -1.16
CA PRO A 105 18.33 -13.81 -0.77
C PRO A 105 17.91 -12.44 -0.22
N ASN A 106 18.67 -11.95 0.76
CA ASN A 106 18.44 -10.64 1.34
C ASN A 106 18.68 -9.54 0.30
N LEU A 107 17.91 -8.47 0.43
CA LEU A 107 18.16 -7.22 -0.27
C LEU A 107 19.46 -6.57 0.23
N HIS A 108 20.06 -5.71 -0.60
CA HIS A 108 21.27 -4.97 -0.25
C HIS A 108 20.99 -3.87 0.76
N ILE A 109 19.78 -3.33 0.74
CA ILE A 109 19.35 -2.21 1.57
C ILE A 109 18.15 -2.66 2.39
N LEU A 110 18.22 -2.53 3.72
CA LEU A 110 17.09 -2.81 4.58
C LEU A 110 16.07 -1.66 4.43
N ARG A 111 14.78 -2.00 4.36
CA ARG A 111 13.72 -1.02 4.08
C ARG A 111 12.51 -1.22 4.97
N TYR A 112 11.73 -0.17 5.17
CA TYR A 112 10.33 -0.28 5.62
C TYR A 112 9.49 0.85 5.02
N LYS A 113 8.16 0.68 4.98
CA LYS A 113 7.23 1.50 4.19
C LYS A 113 7.63 1.55 2.71
N CYS A 114 8.19 0.46 2.20
CA CYS A 114 8.55 0.31 0.80
C CYS A 114 7.38 -0.34 0.02
N ILE A 115 7.37 -0.16 -1.29
CA ILE A 115 6.29 -0.65 -2.15
C ILE A 115 6.77 -1.84 -2.98
N GLY A 116 5.98 -2.91 -2.97
CA GLY A 116 6.16 -4.05 -3.87
C GLY A 116 5.29 -3.89 -5.10
N VAL A 117 5.89 -3.95 -6.29
CA VAL A 117 5.14 -3.94 -7.55
C VAL A 117 5.74 -4.94 -8.52
N THR A 118 4.89 -5.66 -9.24
CA THR A 118 5.32 -6.52 -10.34
C THR A 118 5.20 -5.74 -11.63
N TRP A 119 6.30 -5.66 -12.37
CA TRP A 119 6.39 -4.89 -13.61
C TRP A 119 7.29 -5.63 -14.60
N LYS A 120 6.83 -5.78 -15.84
CA LYS A 120 7.58 -6.48 -16.90
C LYS A 120 8.11 -7.85 -16.46
N GLY A 121 7.29 -8.61 -15.72
CA GLY A 121 7.63 -9.95 -15.22
C GLY A 121 8.69 -10.01 -14.11
N LYS A 122 9.02 -8.89 -13.48
CA LYS A 122 9.97 -8.84 -12.36
C LYS A 122 9.32 -8.20 -11.12
N VAL A 123 9.87 -8.55 -9.95
CA VAL A 123 9.45 -8.01 -8.66
C VAL A 123 10.32 -6.81 -8.31
N TYR A 124 9.69 -5.65 -8.12
CA TYR A 124 10.35 -4.41 -7.74
C TYR A 124 9.98 -4.04 -6.30
N ILE A 125 11.00 -3.73 -5.49
CA ILE A 125 10.85 -3.18 -4.15
C ILE A 125 11.32 -1.73 -4.19
N VAL A 126 10.40 -0.78 -4.17
CA VAL A 126 10.66 0.63 -4.49
C VAL A 126 10.55 1.49 -3.24
N GLY A 127 11.55 2.36 -3.04
CA GLY A 127 11.53 3.43 -2.06
C GLY A 127 11.58 2.95 -0.61
N GLY A 128 10.81 3.62 0.25
CA GLY A 128 10.75 3.37 1.68
C GLY A 128 11.81 4.12 2.48
N PHE A 129 11.74 3.98 3.80
CA PHE A 129 12.84 4.33 4.68
C PHE A 129 13.91 3.26 4.54
N ALA A 130 15.11 3.68 4.16
CA ALA A 130 16.17 2.81 3.70
C ALA A 130 17.49 3.11 4.43
N GLU A 131 18.26 2.06 4.71
CA GLU A 131 19.58 2.12 5.36
C GLU A 131 20.42 0.90 4.90
N ARG A 132 21.74 1.00 4.84
CA ARG A 132 22.62 -0.15 4.62
C ARG A 132 23.10 -0.75 5.94
N GLU A 133 23.30 -2.07 5.98
CA GLU A 133 23.79 -2.74 7.20
C GLU A 133 25.20 -2.29 7.61
N ASN A 134 26.06 -2.02 6.62
CA ASN A 134 27.39 -1.46 6.81
C ASN A 134 27.40 -0.06 6.19
N SER A 135 27.38 0.98 7.03
CA SER A 135 27.37 2.39 6.66
C SER A 135 28.72 2.87 6.12
N ASP A 136 29.30 2.14 5.16
CA ASP A 136 30.41 2.69 4.40
C ASP A 136 29.84 3.88 3.61
N MET A 137 30.22 5.10 4.01
CA MET A 137 29.64 6.43 3.68
C MET A 137 29.71 6.82 2.20
N THR A 138 29.84 5.83 1.31
CA THR A 138 30.02 5.98 -0.13
C THR A 138 28.76 6.44 -0.87
N MET A 139 27.57 6.19 -0.33
CA MET A 139 26.29 6.57 -0.94
C MET A 139 25.49 7.51 -0.05
N PRO A 140 25.02 8.67 -0.55
CA PRO A 140 24.11 9.53 0.19
C PRO A 140 22.79 8.81 0.51
N SER A 141 22.24 9.02 1.71
CA SER A 141 20.99 8.39 2.19
C SER A 141 19.79 8.64 1.26
N ILE A 142 19.75 9.81 0.61
CA ILE A 142 18.72 10.12 -0.40
C ILE A 142 18.74 9.13 -1.56
N VAL A 143 19.93 8.67 -1.99
CA VAL A 143 20.05 7.70 -3.09
C VAL A 143 19.53 6.33 -2.67
N GLU A 144 19.66 5.97 -1.40
CA GLU A 144 19.13 4.72 -0.85
C GLU A 144 17.60 4.77 -0.80
N ARG A 145 17.01 5.87 -0.33
CA ARG A 145 15.55 6.04 -0.21
C ARG A 145 14.85 6.26 -1.55
N SER A 146 15.55 6.80 -2.55
CA SER A 146 15.08 6.94 -3.94
C SER A 146 15.30 5.69 -4.80
N SER A 147 15.99 4.68 -4.28
CA SER A 147 16.30 3.46 -5.06
C SER A 147 15.19 2.42 -5.04
N ALA A 148 15.28 1.48 -5.97
CA ALA A 148 14.53 0.24 -5.99
C ALA A 148 15.49 -0.95 -6.04
N GLU A 149 15.05 -2.11 -5.57
CA GLU A 149 15.72 -3.38 -5.81
C GLU A 149 14.81 -4.31 -6.61
N VAL A 150 15.37 -4.92 -7.65
CA VAL A 150 14.63 -5.76 -8.60
C VAL A 150 15.10 -7.19 -8.49
N LEU A 151 14.18 -8.12 -8.31
CA LEU A 151 14.50 -9.54 -8.30
C LEU A 151 14.57 -10.07 -9.73
N ASP A 152 15.75 -10.55 -10.12
CA ASP A 152 15.85 -11.53 -11.19
C ASP A 152 15.37 -12.88 -10.63
N THR A 153 14.21 -13.33 -11.09
CA THR A 153 13.57 -14.56 -10.62
C THR A 153 14.33 -15.83 -11.02
N GLN A 154 15.08 -15.79 -12.13
CA GLN A 154 15.88 -16.91 -12.61
C GLN A 154 17.19 -17.03 -11.85
N ALA A 155 17.93 -15.92 -11.72
CA ALA A 155 19.19 -15.87 -10.99
C ALA A 155 19.01 -15.82 -9.47
N ARG A 156 17.78 -15.57 -8.99
CA ARG A 156 17.44 -15.31 -7.58
C ARG A 156 18.35 -14.24 -6.98
N LYS A 157 18.54 -13.13 -7.70
CA LYS A 157 19.44 -12.06 -7.27
C LYS A 157 18.72 -10.71 -7.33
N TRP A 158 18.98 -9.88 -6.32
CA TRP A 158 18.53 -8.49 -6.31
C TRP A 158 19.50 -7.61 -7.10
N GLU A 159 18.97 -6.71 -7.89
CA GLU A 159 19.72 -5.67 -8.60
C GLU A 159 19.26 -4.30 -8.13
N LEU A 160 20.21 -3.45 -7.72
CA LEU A 160 19.93 -2.10 -7.24
C LEU A 160 19.76 -1.14 -8.42
N ILE A 161 18.63 -0.43 -8.46
CA ILE A 161 18.36 0.67 -9.37
C ILE A 161 18.28 1.95 -8.55
N THR A 162 19.21 2.87 -8.76
CA THR A 162 19.21 4.17 -8.07
C THR A 162 18.27 5.16 -8.76
N GLY A 163 17.62 6.03 -7.98
CA GLY A 163 16.78 7.10 -8.50
C GLY A 163 15.49 6.67 -9.21
N MET A 164 15.07 5.39 -9.07
CA MET A 164 13.81 4.92 -9.63
C MET A 164 12.61 5.69 -9.03
N TRP A 165 12.69 6.07 -7.75
CA TRP A 165 11.76 6.99 -7.11
C TRP A 165 12.44 8.35 -6.94
N GLN A 166 11.78 9.46 -7.21
CA GLN A 166 12.46 10.76 -7.26
C GLN A 166 12.59 11.48 -5.91
N LEU A 167 11.80 11.10 -4.91
CA LEU A 167 11.74 11.80 -3.62
C LEU A 167 12.52 11.07 -2.52
N ASP A 168 12.95 11.82 -1.51
CA ASP A 168 13.58 11.31 -0.28
C ASP A 168 12.55 10.74 0.73
N VAL A 169 11.29 10.63 0.32
CA VAL A 169 10.19 10.11 1.14
C VAL A 169 9.52 8.92 0.46
N PRO A 170 9.03 7.93 1.22
CA PRO A 170 8.35 6.77 0.65
C PRO A 170 7.17 7.12 -0.27
N PRO A 171 7.02 6.45 -1.42
CA PRO A 171 5.80 6.52 -2.22
C PRO A 171 4.60 5.97 -1.43
N ASN A 172 3.41 6.55 -1.65
CA ASN A 172 2.19 6.07 -0.99
C ASN A 172 1.76 4.71 -1.56
N GLN A 173 1.73 4.63 -2.89
CA GLN A 173 1.47 3.40 -3.63
C GLN A 173 2.04 3.52 -5.04
N ILE A 174 2.41 2.38 -5.60
CA ILE A 174 2.80 2.23 -7.01
C ILE A 174 2.03 1.03 -7.55
N VAL A 175 1.40 1.21 -8.72
CA VAL A 175 0.65 0.15 -9.41
C VAL A 175 1.09 0.05 -10.87
N ALA A 176 0.97 -1.12 -11.47
CA ALA A 176 1.29 -1.34 -12.87
C ALA A 176 0.01 -1.43 -13.71
N VAL A 177 -0.02 -0.72 -14.83
CA VAL A 177 -1.08 -0.77 -15.86
C VAL A 177 -0.39 -0.72 -17.22
N ASN A 178 -0.62 -1.73 -18.09
CA ASN A 178 -0.10 -1.78 -19.46
C ASN A 178 1.39 -1.40 -19.57
N ASP A 179 2.26 -2.12 -18.86
CA ASP A 179 3.72 -1.87 -18.80
C ASP A 179 4.14 -0.46 -18.33
N THR A 180 3.22 0.29 -17.74
CA THR A 180 3.49 1.62 -17.15
C THR A 180 3.24 1.57 -15.64
N LEU A 181 4.14 2.16 -14.86
CA LEU A 181 3.95 2.30 -13.42
C LEU A 181 3.28 3.64 -13.11
N PHE A 182 2.32 3.64 -12.20
CA PHE A 182 1.58 4.83 -11.78
C PHE A 182 1.67 5.05 -10.27
N SER A 183 1.69 6.31 -9.85
CA SER A 183 1.62 6.75 -8.46
C SER A 183 0.80 8.03 -8.34
N SER A 184 0.37 8.39 -7.14
CA SER A 184 -0.49 9.56 -6.90
C SER A 184 -0.12 10.36 -5.65
N GLY A 185 0.98 10.01 -4.99
CA GLY A 185 1.37 10.62 -3.73
C GLY A 185 2.46 9.85 -2.99
N ASP A 186 2.75 10.34 -1.80
CA ASP A 186 3.81 9.85 -0.92
C ASP A 186 3.31 9.77 0.53
N CYS A 187 4.16 9.33 1.44
CA CYS A 187 3.77 9.15 2.84
C CYS A 187 3.48 10.46 3.59
N LEU A 188 3.87 11.62 3.07
CA LEU A 188 3.53 12.94 3.62
C LEU A 188 2.24 13.48 3.00
N ASN A 189 2.05 13.22 1.71
CA ASN A 189 0.88 13.61 0.97
C ASN A 189 0.35 12.48 0.09
N ALA A 190 -0.58 11.69 0.64
CA ALA A 190 -1.18 10.55 -0.07
C ALA A 190 -1.86 10.93 -1.41
N TRP A 191 -2.33 12.18 -1.55
CA TRP A 191 -2.83 12.74 -2.80
C TRP A 191 -2.20 14.11 -3.08
N LYS A 192 -1.31 14.16 -4.06
CA LYS A 192 -0.62 15.40 -4.43
C LYS A 192 -1.30 16.29 -5.45
N GLY A 193 -2.50 15.92 -5.88
CA GLY A 193 -3.30 16.69 -6.85
C GLY A 193 -3.27 16.15 -8.27
N HIS A 194 -2.48 15.12 -8.55
CA HIS A 194 -2.34 14.52 -9.89
C HIS A 194 -1.86 13.08 -9.82
N VAL A 195 -1.95 12.38 -10.94
CA VAL A 195 -1.35 11.06 -11.17
C VAL A 195 -0.03 11.24 -11.89
N GLU A 196 0.95 10.42 -11.54
CA GLU A 196 2.24 10.34 -12.24
C GLU A 196 2.45 8.96 -12.85
N ALA A 197 3.14 8.94 -13.99
CA ALA A 197 3.57 7.76 -14.68
C ALA A 197 5.10 7.71 -14.77
N TYR A 198 5.68 6.53 -14.58
CA TYR A 198 7.11 6.30 -14.78
C TYR A 198 7.40 5.96 -16.23
N ASP A 199 8.26 6.76 -16.89
CA ASP A 199 8.64 6.56 -18.30
C ASP A 199 9.86 5.63 -18.49
N GLY A 200 10.40 5.08 -17.39
CA GLY A 200 11.64 4.30 -17.37
C GLY A 200 12.86 5.08 -16.88
N GLN A 201 12.73 6.39 -16.70
CA GLN A 201 13.76 7.27 -16.16
C GLN A 201 13.19 8.23 -15.10
N PHE A 202 12.04 8.83 -15.37
CA PHE A 202 11.41 9.84 -14.54
C PHE A 202 9.92 9.55 -14.30
N TRP A 203 9.43 10.03 -13.16
CA TRP A 203 8.00 10.14 -12.87
C TRP A 203 7.52 11.47 -13.42
N ASN A 204 6.58 11.41 -14.36
CA ASN A 204 6.00 12.59 -14.99
C ASN A 204 4.50 12.64 -14.68
N GLU A 205 3.99 13.85 -14.54
CA GLU A 205 2.55 14.05 -14.42
C GLU A 205 1.83 13.53 -15.67
N VAL A 206 0.71 12.85 -15.45
CA VAL A 206 -0.16 12.35 -16.53
C VAL A 206 -1.12 13.45 -16.93
N ASP A 207 -1.20 13.74 -18.23
CA ASP A 207 -2.13 14.74 -18.78
C ASP A 207 -3.59 14.43 -18.39
N GLY A 208 -4.34 15.47 -18.05
CA GLY A 208 -5.74 15.33 -17.60
C GLY A 208 -5.91 14.74 -16.19
N SER A 209 -4.83 14.37 -15.50
CA SER A 209 -4.92 13.78 -14.16
C SER A 209 -5.08 14.81 -13.04
N ARG A 210 -4.83 16.10 -13.31
CA ARG A 210 -4.96 17.16 -12.30
C ARG A 210 -6.37 17.20 -11.72
N LYS A 211 -6.47 17.00 -10.41
CA LYS A 211 -7.70 17.11 -9.63
C LYS A 211 -7.37 17.61 -8.23
N ARG A 212 -7.80 18.84 -7.93
CA ARG A 212 -7.45 19.54 -6.67
C ARG A 212 -7.81 18.73 -5.43
N SER A 213 -8.97 18.08 -5.44
CA SER A 213 -9.42 17.22 -4.35
C SER A 213 -10.11 15.97 -4.86
N LEU A 214 -9.85 14.86 -4.17
CA LEU A 214 -10.63 13.62 -4.25
C LEU A 214 -11.81 13.63 -3.26
N SER A 215 -12.14 14.78 -2.67
CA SER A 215 -13.42 14.96 -1.99
C SER A 215 -14.47 15.42 -3.00
N THR A 216 -15.64 14.78 -3.01
CA THR A 216 -16.82 15.29 -3.73
C THR A 216 -17.53 16.42 -2.98
N LEU A 217 -17.14 16.67 -1.73
CA LEU A 217 -17.65 17.75 -0.88
C LEU A 217 -17.03 19.10 -1.26
N GLU A 218 -17.22 19.50 -2.51
CA GLU A 218 -17.05 20.89 -2.92
C GLU A 218 -18.43 21.57 -2.81
N TYR A 219 -18.51 22.60 -1.97
CA TYR A 219 -19.64 23.51 -1.69
C TYR A 219 -20.69 23.12 -0.62
N ASN A 220 -20.58 23.87 0.48
CA ASN A 220 -21.63 24.48 1.32
C ASN A 220 -21.51 24.07 2.79
N TYR A 221 -20.83 24.91 3.57
CA TYR A 221 -21.10 25.30 4.97
C TYR A 221 -19.77 25.82 5.52
N GLU A 222 -19.67 27.15 5.67
CA GLU A 222 -18.45 27.91 5.97
C GLU A 222 -17.75 27.61 7.32
N ASN A 223 -18.13 26.57 8.07
CA ASN A 223 -17.66 26.40 9.45
C ASN A 223 -17.20 24.98 9.81
N TRP A 224 -16.98 24.08 8.85
CA TRP A 224 -16.44 22.75 9.16
C TRP A 224 -14.92 22.66 8.92
N PRO A 225 -14.09 22.17 9.86
CA PRO A 225 -12.70 21.86 9.54
C PRO A 225 -12.68 20.86 8.37
N LEU A 226 -11.73 21.02 7.45
CA LEU A 226 -11.53 20.13 6.30
C LEU A 226 -11.71 18.67 6.73
N ASN A 227 -12.74 17.99 6.22
CA ASN A 227 -13.04 16.59 6.53
C ASN A 227 -11.75 15.78 6.57
N GLN A 228 -11.40 15.27 7.76
CA GLN A 228 -10.12 14.57 7.94
C GLN A 228 -10.17 13.30 7.09
N ARG A 229 -9.33 13.24 6.05
CA ARG A 229 -9.18 12.06 5.20
C ARG A 229 -8.60 10.94 6.05
N LEU A 230 -9.36 9.86 6.19
CA LEU A 230 -8.99 8.69 6.99
C LEU A 230 -8.06 7.78 6.21
N TYR A 231 -8.32 7.60 4.91
CA TYR A 231 -7.52 6.74 4.06
C TYR A 231 -7.66 7.14 2.59
N LEU A 232 -6.65 6.76 1.79
CA LEU A 232 -6.67 6.82 0.34
C LEU A 232 -5.85 5.65 -0.20
N THR A 233 -6.46 4.88 -1.09
CA THR A 233 -5.80 3.75 -1.75
C THR A 233 -6.20 3.68 -3.22
N MET A 234 -5.35 3.07 -4.04
CA MET A 234 -5.47 3.01 -5.49
C MET A 234 -5.37 1.57 -6.00
N ALA A 235 -6.29 1.15 -6.86
CA ALA A 235 -6.32 -0.20 -7.42
C ALA A 235 -6.45 -0.13 -8.95
N PRO A 236 -5.61 -0.85 -9.73
CA PRO A 236 -5.74 -0.89 -11.17
C PRO A 236 -6.75 -1.95 -11.64
N ILE A 237 -7.64 -1.60 -12.56
CA ILE A 237 -8.51 -2.56 -13.28
C ILE A 237 -8.50 -2.21 -14.76
N GLY A 238 -7.94 -3.10 -15.59
CA GLY A 238 -7.73 -2.80 -17.01
C GLY A 238 -6.87 -1.55 -17.20
N ASN A 239 -7.36 -0.58 -17.95
CA ASN A 239 -6.72 0.73 -18.18
C ASN A 239 -7.16 1.82 -17.18
N LYS A 240 -7.75 1.46 -16.04
CA LYS A 240 -8.32 2.43 -15.10
C LYS A 240 -7.70 2.30 -13.72
N LEU A 241 -7.49 3.44 -13.07
CA LEU A 241 -7.08 3.55 -11.68
C LEU A 241 -8.31 3.89 -10.84
N PHE A 242 -8.64 3.03 -9.88
CA PHE A 242 -9.73 3.23 -8.93
C PHE A 242 -9.13 3.76 -7.62
N PHE A 243 -9.47 4.99 -7.27
CA PHE A 243 -9.12 5.62 -6.00
C PHE A 243 -10.27 5.49 -5.04
N LEU A 244 -10.04 4.82 -3.91
CA LEU A 244 -10.99 4.74 -2.81
C LEU A 244 -10.50 5.69 -1.70
N ALA A 245 -11.29 6.73 -1.44
CA ALA A 245 -11.00 7.76 -0.45
C ALA A 245 -12.07 7.76 0.64
N GLY A 246 -11.66 7.75 1.90
CA GLY A 246 -12.56 7.82 3.05
C GLY A 246 -12.36 9.07 3.88
N TYR A 247 -13.45 9.63 4.39
CA TYR A 247 -13.48 10.87 5.15
C TYR A 247 -14.36 10.72 6.38
N ARG A 248 -13.93 11.32 7.49
CA ARG A 248 -14.80 11.55 8.64
C ARG A 248 -15.78 12.67 8.31
N VAL A 249 -17.07 12.49 8.64
CA VAL A 249 -18.13 13.46 8.42
C VAL A 249 -18.72 13.88 9.76
N GLY A 250 -18.54 15.15 10.12
CA GLY A 250 -19.08 15.70 11.35
C GLY A 250 -18.21 15.43 12.60
N ASP A 251 -18.57 16.11 13.69
CA ASP A 251 -17.95 16.13 15.02
C ASP A 251 -19.00 15.69 16.07
N GLY A 252 -20.24 15.48 15.62
CA GLY A 252 -21.36 15.06 16.44
C GLY A 252 -21.42 13.54 16.57
N GLU A 253 -21.96 13.09 17.70
CA GLU A 253 -22.28 11.69 17.95
C GLU A 253 -23.64 11.34 17.31
N PRO A 254 -23.76 10.22 16.56
CA PRO A 254 -22.71 9.25 16.28
C PRO A 254 -21.76 9.71 15.15
N ALA A 255 -20.47 9.38 15.29
CA ALA A 255 -19.47 9.58 14.24
C ALA A 255 -19.93 8.92 12.92
N ARG A 256 -19.69 9.58 11.78
CA ARG A 256 -20.02 9.06 10.45
C ARG A 256 -18.80 9.03 9.55
N THR A 257 -18.75 8.03 8.68
CA THR A 257 -17.71 7.89 7.66
C THR A 257 -18.34 7.91 6.28
N THR A 258 -17.81 8.73 5.37
CA THR A 258 -18.17 8.68 3.94
C THR A 258 -17.00 8.15 3.13
N SER A 259 -17.30 7.33 2.13
CA SER A 259 -16.31 6.75 1.22
C SER A 259 -16.70 7.04 -0.22
N VAL A 260 -15.75 7.47 -1.03
CA VAL A 260 -15.96 7.82 -2.44
C VAL A 260 -14.99 7.04 -3.30
N VAL A 261 -15.48 6.57 -4.46
CA VAL A 261 -14.65 5.95 -5.48
C VAL A 261 -14.51 6.91 -6.67
N HIS A 262 -13.28 7.27 -6.99
CA HIS A 262 -12.92 7.96 -8.23
C HIS A 262 -12.23 7.00 -9.19
N VAL A 263 -12.48 7.20 -10.47
CA VAL A 263 -11.89 6.41 -11.54
C VAL A 263 -11.15 7.36 -12.47
N PHE A 264 -9.88 7.08 -12.71
CA PHE A 264 -9.08 7.75 -13.73
C PHE A 264 -8.78 6.76 -14.86
N ASP A 265 -9.17 7.09 -16.08
CA ASP A 265 -8.82 6.33 -17.27
C ASP A 265 -7.44 6.76 -17.79
N THR A 266 -6.45 5.88 -17.69
CA THR A 266 -5.06 6.19 -18.06
C THR A 266 -4.84 6.32 -19.57
N SER A 267 -5.85 5.99 -20.38
CA SER A 267 -5.81 6.12 -21.84
C SER A 267 -6.62 7.30 -22.38
N ALA A 268 -7.41 7.97 -21.52
CA ALA A 268 -8.26 9.07 -21.95
C ALA A 268 -7.47 10.38 -22.02
N THR A 269 -7.67 11.14 -23.09
CA THR A 269 -7.07 12.47 -23.28
C THR A 269 -8.00 13.61 -22.88
N VAL A 270 -9.30 13.33 -22.72
CA VAL A 270 -10.35 14.29 -22.31
C VAL A 270 -11.29 13.56 -21.34
N ASP A 271 -11.82 14.26 -20.33
CA ASP A 271 -12.77 13.73 -19.34
C ASP A 271 -12.36 12.38 -18.72
N ALA A 272 -11.08 12.27 -18.39
CA ALA A 272 -10.48 11.04 -17.87
C ALA A 272 -11.01 10.61 -16.49
N TRP A 273 -11.70 11.50 -15.78
CA TRP A 273 -12.21 11.25 -14.43
C TRP A 273 -13.70 10.93 -14.40
N LYS A 274 -14.06 9.92 -13.62
CA LYS A 274 -15.44 9.63 -13.20
C LYS A 274 -15.47 9.44 -11.69
N SER A 275 -16.56 9.85 -11.05
CA SER A 275 -16.80 9.58 -9.63
C SER A 275 -18.07 8.75 -9.49
N PHE A 276 -18.09 7.86 -8.51
CA PHE A 276 -19.31 7.19 -8.07
C PHE A 276 -19.97 8.00 -6.94
N GLU A 277 -21.26 7.75 -6.72
CA GLU A 277 -21.99 8.30 -5.59
C GLU A 277 -21.30 7.90 -4.27
N PRO A 278 -21.12 8.84 -3.31
CA PRO A 278 -20.57 8.53 -2.00
C PRO A 278 -21.38 7.48 -1.26
N MET A 279 -20.69 6.61 -0.52
CA MET A 279 -21.30 5.68 0.42
C MET A 279 -21.12 6.20 1.85
N GLU A 280 -22.21 6.39 2.56
CA GLU A 280 -22.20 6.77 3.98
C GLU A 280 -22.40 5.55 4.87
N LEU A 281 -21.66 5.52 5.98
CA LEU A 281 -21.74 4.49 7.00
C LEU A 281 -21.78 5.15 8.38
N GLU A 282 -22.68 4.63 9.24
CA GLU A 282 -22.68 4.97 10.66
C GLU A 282 -21.47 4.35 11.35
N GLY A 283 -20.89 5.13 12.28
CA GLY A 283 -19.68 4.77 13.00
C GLY A 283 -18.40 5.20 12.31
N GLU A 284 -17.35 5.29 13.11
CA GLU A 284 -16.00 5.44 12.59
C GLU A 284 -15.42 4.06 12.25
N ARG A 285 -14.85 3.93 11.05
CA ARG A 285 -14.07 2.74 10.65
C ARG A 285 -12.62 3.14 10.42
N GLU A 286 -11.73 2.53 11.17
CA GLU A 286 -10.31 2.56 10.87
C GLU A 286 -10.03 1.52 9.78
N LEU A 287 -9.96 1.98 8.54
CA LEU A 287 -9.67 1.12 7.40
C LEU A 287 -8.19 1.16 7.08
N CYS A 288 -7.62 -0.01 6.82
CA CYS A 288 -6.25 -0.11 6.33
C CYS A 288 -6.18 0.51 4.91
N SER A 289 -5.21 1.39 4.66
CA SER A 289 -5.04 2.09 3.37
C SER A 289 -4.46 1.19 2.26
N HIS A 290 -4.79 -0.10 2.28
CA HIS A 290 -4.38 -1.08 1.28
C HIS A 290 -5.60 -1.63 0.56
N CYS A 291 -5.49 -1.83 -0.74
CA CYS A 291 -6.49 -2.51 -1.55
C CYS A 291 -5.83 -3.58 -2.43
N CYS A 292 -6.65 -4.52 -2.90
CA CYS A 292 -6.30 -5.48 -3.93
C CYS A 292 -7.51 -5.64 -4.86
N VAL A 293 -7.26 -6.10 -6.09
CA VAL A 293 -8.31 -6.34 -7.08
C VAL A 293 -8.45 -7.82 -7.31
N VAL A 294 -9.64 -8.36 -7.10
CA VAL A 294 -9.96 -9.73 -7.49
C VAL A 294 -10.75 -9.67 -8.79
N GLN A 295 -10.23 -10.32 -9.84
CA GLN A 295 -10.96 -10.46 -11.09
C GLN A 295 -11.80 -11.74 -11.02
N LEU A 296 -13.12 -11.58 -11.04
CA LEU A 296 -14.04 -12.70 -11.13
C LEU A 296 -13.97 -13.26 -12.54
N SER A 297 -13.43 -14.48 -12.70
CA SER A 297 -13.66 -15.26 -13.91
C SER A 297 -15.17 -15.46 -14.10
N SER A 298 -15.65 -15.33 -15.33
CA SER A 298 -17.04 -15.74 -15.65
C SER A 298 -17.20 -17.22 -15.28
N PRO A 299 -18.34 -17.61 -14.66
CA PRO A 299 -18.60 -19.00 -14.30
C PRO A 299 -18.62 -19.95 -15.49
#